data_AF-A0A412EMA7-F1
#
_entry.id   AF-A0A412EMA7-F1
#
_cell.length_a   1.000
_cell.length_b   1.000
_cell.length_c   1.000
_cell.angle_alpha   90.00
_cell.angle_beta   90.00
_cell.angle_gamma   90.00
#
_symmetry.space_group_name_H-M   'P 1'
#
loop_
_entity.id
_entity.type
_entity.pdbx_description
1 polymer ?
#
loop_
_entity_poly.entity_id
_entity_poly.type
_entity_poly.pdbx_seq_one_letter_code
_entity_poly.pdbx_strand_id
1 'polypeptide(L)' 'MKEVHTVAKMGRPKAESPKKKNVSFRLTEEEYQKLSEYAAKHELTTTQAIQKGIDLLYQMPEK' A
#
# COMPACT_ATOMS: atom_id res chain seq x y z
N MET A 1 38.73 1.63 -30.76
CA MET A 1 38.14 2.20 -29.53
C MET A 1 37.12 1.19 -29.03
N LYS A 2 37.32 0.60 -27.84
CA LYS A 2 36.48 -0.51 -27.36
C LYS A 2 35.14 0.04 -26.87
N GLU A 3 34.05 -0.41 -27.49
CA GLU A 3 32.70 -0.27 -26.96
C GLU A 3 32.61 -1.06 -25.65
N VAL A 4 32.54 -0.33 -24.53
CA VAL A 4 32.22 -0.90 -23.22
C VAL A 4 30.72 -0.78 -23.02
N HIS A 5 29.98 -1.78 -23.51
CA HIS A 5 28.62 -2.02 -23.04
C HIS A 5 28.70 -2.49 -21.58
N THR A 6 28.52 -1.56 -20.64
CA THR A 6 28.37 -1.88 -19.22
C THR A 6 27.04 -2.62 -19.04
N VAL A 7 27.09 -3.95 -19.09
CA VAL A 7 26.04 -4.82 -18.57
C VAL A 7 25.85 -4.49 -17.09
N ALA A 8 24.86 -3.65 -16.78
CA ALA A 8 24.49 -3.35 -15.42
C ALA A 8 24.11 -4.67 -14.74
N LYS A 9 24.82 -5.02 -13.66
CA LYS A 9 24.51 -6.16 -12.78
C LYS A 9 22.99 -6.26 -12.62
N MET A 10 22.39 -7.31 -13.18
CA MET A 10 20.98 -7.61 -12.99
C MET A 10 20.76 -8.03 -11.53
N GLY A 11 20.70 -7.05 -10.64
CA GLY A 11 20.06 -7.17 -9.33
C GLY A 11 18.54 -7.06 -9.48
N ARG A 12 17.80 -7.14 -8.36
CA ARG A 12 16.34 -6.97 -8.34
C ARG A 12 15.95 -5.76 -9.21
N PRO A 13 15.05 -5.93 -10.20
CA PRO A 13 14.64 -4.84 -11.06
C PRO A 13 14.24 -3.65 -10.18
N LYS A 14 14.70 -2.45 -10.53
CA LYS A 14 14.26 -1.21 -9.89
C LYS A 14 12.73 -1.20 -10.00
N ALA A 15 12.03 -1.59 -8.94
CA ALA A 15 10.61 -1.42 -8.86
C ALA A 15 10.38 0.10 -8.96
N GLU A 16 9.80 0.56 -10.06
CA GLU A 16 9.60 1.99 -10.35
C GLU A 16 8.63 2.67 -9.38
N SER A 17 7.95 1.89 -8.53
CA SER A 17 7.17 2.40 -7.40
C SER A 17 7.33 1.47 -6.21
N PRO A 18 8.46 1.52 -5.48
CA PRO A 18 8.52 0.82 -4.21
C PRO A 18 7.46 1.46 -3.32
N LYS A 19 6.67 0.66 -2.61
CA LYS A 19 5.84 1.13 -1.50
C LYS A 19 6.81 1.63 -0.41
N LYS A 20 7.35 2.84 -0.58
CA LYS A 20 8.40 3.44 0.26
C LYS A 20 7.88 3.94 1.60
N LYS A 21 6.56 4.09 1.73
CA LYS A 21 5.91 4.70 2.89
C LYS A 21 5.12 3.63 3.63
N ASN A 22 5.57 3.33 4.84
CA ASN A 22 4.82 2.54 5.80
C ASN A 22 4.03 3.50 6.68
N VAL A 23 2.72 3.26 6.80
CA VAL A 23 1.86 4.00 7.73
C VAL A 23 1.52 3.07 8.87
N SER A 24 1.96 3.43 10.07
CA SER A 24 1.61 2.73 11.31
C SER A 24 0.48 3.51 11.98
N PHE A 25 -0.71 2.92 12.06
CA PHE A 25 -1.86 3.51 12.75
C PHE A 25 -2.12 2.73 14.04
N ARG A 26 -2.31 3.43 15.17
CA ARG A 26 -2.81 2.80 16.40
C ARG A 26 -4.33 2.89 16.38
N LEU A 27 -4.95 1.73 16.30
CA LEU A 27 -6.39 1.55 16.40
C LEU A 27 -6.68 1.01 17.80
N THR A 28 -7.84 1.37 18.34
CA THR A 28 -8.39 0.64 19.48
C THR A 28 -8.82 -0.77 19.06
N GLU A 29 -8.95 -1.70 20.02
CA GLU A 29 -9.32 -3.09 19.72
C GLU A 29 -10.70 -3.17 19.03
N GLU A 30 -11.64 -2.30 19.43
CA GLU A 30 -12.96 -2.18 18.83
C GLU A 30 -12.91 -1.73 17.36
N GLU A 31 -12.07 -0.74 17.04
CA GLU A 31 -11.89 -0.28 15.65
C GLU A 31 -11.22 -1.34 14.79
N TYR A 32 -10.22 -2.06 15.33
CA TYR A 32 -9.59 -3.16 14.63
C TYR A 32 -10.58 -4.30 14.36
N GLN A 33 -11.45 -4.60 15.31
CA GLN A 33 -12.44 -5.66 15.17
C GLN A 33 -13.51 -5.31 14.13
N LYS A 34 -14.01 -4.07 14.12
CA LYS A 34 -14.91 -3.57 13.06
C LYS A 34 -14.24 -3.61 11.69
N LEU A 35 -12.99 -3.17 11.60
CA LEU A 35 -12.22 -3.19 10.36
C LEU A 35 -11.96 -4.63 9.90
N SER A 36 -11.67 -5.55 10.82
CA SER A 36 -11.41 -6.97 10.54
C SER A 36 -12.68 -7.68 10.07
N GLU A 37 -13.84 -7.43 10.71
CA GLU A 37 -15.12 -7.94 10.25
C GLU A 37 -15.48 -7.43 8.85
N TYR A 38 -15.24 -6.14 8.59
CA TYR A 38 -15.45 -5.57 7.27
C TYR A 38 -14.52 -6.18 6.22
N ALA A 39 -13.25 -6.35 6.58
CA ALA A 39 -12.24 -7.00 5.74
C ALA A 39 -12.64 -8.45 5.43
N ALA A 40 -13.09 -9.21 6.43
CA ALA A 40 -13.57 -10.58 6.28
C ALA A 40 -14.83 -10.68 5.40
N LYS A 41 -15.80 -9.76 5.56
CA LYS A 41 -17.02 -9.71 4.74
C LYS A 41 -16.75 -9.40 3.26
N HIS A 42 -15.67 -8.67 2.97
CA HIS A 42 -15.33 -8.23 1.63
C HIS A 42 -14.14 -8.99 1.00
N GLU A 43 -13.64 -10.04 1.66
CA GLU A 43 -12.43 -10.79 1.27
C GLU A 43 -11.20 -9.87 1.03
N LEU A 44 -11.13 -8.78 1.79
CA LEU A 44 -10.03 -7.84 1.75
C LEU A 44 -9.06 -8.12 2.88
N THR A 45 -7.78 -7.86 2.65
CA THR A 45 -6.82 -7.73 3.75
C THR A 45 -7.06 -6.43 4.51
N THR A 46 -6.74 -6.38 5.80
CA THR A 46 -6.85 -5.16 6.62
C THR A 46 -6.20 -3.95 5.95
N THR A 47 -5.06 -4.14 5.29
CA THR A 47 -4.37 -3.10 4.52
C THR A 47 -5.19 -2.61 3.33
N GLN A 48 -5.84 -3.51 2.58
CA GLN A 48 -6.69 -3.13 1.44
C GLN A 48 -7.97 -2.41 1.90
N ALA A 49 -8.55 -2.83 3.02
CA ALA A 49 -9.69 -2.14 3.64
C ALA A 49 -9.32 -0.69 4.02
N ILE A 50 -8.15 -0.49 4.65
CA ILE A 50 -7.64 0.85 4.97
C ILE A 50 -7.34 1.65 3.70
N GLN A 51 -6.72 1.05 2.67
CA GLN A 51 -6.47 1.74 1.40
C GLN A 51 -7.75 2.23 0.73
N LYS A 52 -8.81 1.41 0.73
CA LYS A 52 -10.14 1.84 0.26
C LYS A 52 -10.72 2.95 1.13
N GLY A 53 -10.56 2.88 2.44
CA GLY A 53 -10.97 3.95 3.35
C GLY A 53 -10.30 5.29 3.03
N ILE A 54 -9.00 5.27 2.74
CA ILE A 54 -8.25 6.46 2.30
C ILE A 54 -8.77 6.98 0.96
N ASP A 55 -8.96 6.10 -0.03
CA ASP A 55 -9.49 6.47 -1.34
C ASP A 55 -10.87 7.13 -1.24
N LEU A 56 -11.77 6.56 -0.42
CA LEU A 56 -13.09 7.12 -0.13
C LEU A 56 -13.02 8.49 0.54
N LEU A 57 -12.08 8.70 1.47
CA LEU A 57 -11.86 10.00 2.12
C LEU A 57 -11.40 11.07 1.11
N TYR A 58 -10.57 10.70 0.12
CA TYR A 58 -10.17 11.60 -0.95
C TYR A 58 -11.27 11.83 -2.01
N GLN A 59 -12.23 10.91 -2.13
CA GLN A 59 -13.41 11.09 -2.98
C GLN A 59 -14.46 12.01 -2.36
N MET A 60 -14.42 12.23 -1.04
CA MET A 60 -15.29 13.22 -0.40
C MET A 60 -14.71 14.62 -0.68
N PRO A 61 -15.42 15.49 -1.43
CA PRO A 61 -14.98 16.87 -1.58
C PRO A 61 -15.03 17.55 -0.21
N GLU A 62 -13.89 18.07 0.24
CA GLU A 62 -13.84 19.01 1.36
C GLU A 62 -14.79 20.18 1.04
N LYS A 63 -15.70 20.47 1.97
CA LYS A 63 -16.77 21.46 1.80
C LYS A 63 -16.41 22.75 2.49
#